data_AF-A0A2N0Z3C2-F1
#
_entry.id   AF-A0A2N0Z3C2-F1
#
_cell.length_a   1.000
_cell.length_b   1.000
_cell.length_c   1.000
_cell.angle_alpha   90.00
_cell.angle_beta   90.00
_cell.angle_gamma   90.00
#
_symmetry.space_group_name_H-M   'P 1'
#
loop_
_entity.id
_entity.type
_entity.pdbx_description
1 polymer ?
#
loop_
_entity_poly.entity_id
_entity_poly.type
_entity_poly.pdbx_seq_one_letter_code
_entity_poly.pdbx_strand_id
1 'polypeptide(L)' 'MIEERKDFVIGELICFGITKLQDGRQLYEAQLGELEQLYIQQQVKQARKVVMEQVR' A
#
# COMPACT_ATOMS: atom_id res chain seq x y z
N MET A 1 -10.11 2.65 -16.32
CA MET A 1 -9.21 3.65 -15.69
C MET A 1 -9.28 3.66 -14.17
N ILE A 2 -10.40 4.01 -13.53
CA ILE A 2 -10.47 4.06 -12.05
C ILE A 2 -10.30 2.65 -11.44
N GLU A 3 -11.05 1.67 -11.93
CA GLU A 3 -10.95 0.29 -11.44
C GLU A 3 -9.58 -0.34 -11.73
N GLU A 4 -9.02 -0.16 -12.94
CA GLU A 4 -7.66 -0.63 -13.28
C GLU A 4 -6.60 -0.07 -12.33
N ARG A 5 -6.72 1.21 -11.96
CA ARG A 5 -5.81 1.85 -11.01
C ARG A 5 -6.02 1.33 -9.60
N LYS A 6 -7.27 1.05 -9.21
CA LYS A 6 -7.61 0.43 -7.94
C LYS A 6 -7.02 -0.98 -7.83
N ASP A 7 -7.19 -1.81 -8.86
CA ASP A 7 -6.65 -3.16 -8.94
C ASP A 7 -5.12 -3.16 -8.87
N PHE A 8 -4.48 -2.23 -9.59
CA PHE A 8 -3.03 -2.04 -9.50
C PHE A 8 -2.56 -1.75 -8.06
N VAL A 9 -3.19 -0.78 -7.39
CA VAL A 9 -2.82 -0.41 -6.02
C VAL A 9 -3.09 -1.55 -5.03
N ILE A 10 -4.20 -2.29 -5.20
CA ILE A 10 -4.49 -3.47 -4.39
C ILE A 10 -3.41 -4.54 -4.58
N GLY A 11 -2.99 -4.81 -5.81
CA GLY A 11 -1.92 -5.74 -6.12
C GLY A 11 -0.61 -5.38 -5.41
N GLU A 12 -0.21 -4.11 -5.49
CA GLU A 12 0.99 -3.62 -4.80
C GLU A 12 0.89 -3.74 -3.27
N LEU A 13 -0.26 -3.42 -2.69
CA LEU A 13 -0.49 -3.57 -1.24
C LEU A 13 -0.40 -5.04 -0.80
N ILE A 14 -0.90 -5.97 -1.61
CA ILE A 14 -0.77 -7.41 -1.37
C ILE A 14 0.71 -7.83 -1.42
N CYS A 15 1.50 -7.32 -2.38
CA CYS A 15 2.95 -7.55 -2.44
C CYS A 15 3.67 -7.06 -1.16
N PHE A 16 3.16 -6.01 -0.50
CA PHE A 16 3.65 -5.56 0.81
C PHE A 16 3.15 -6.37 2.00
N GLY A 17 2.37 -7.43 1.76
CA GLY A 17 1.77 -8.29 2.79
C GLY A 17 0.53 -7.68 3.45
N ILE A 18 -0.06 -6.65 2.86
CA ILE A 18 -1.26 -6.00 3.37
C ILE A 18 -2.47 -6.60 2.68
N THR A 19 -3.39 -7.13 3.47
CA THR A 19 -4.64 -7.74 2.96
C THR A 19 -5.89 -7.03 3.49
N LYS A 20 -5.75 -6.19 4.51
CA LYS A 20 -6.83 -5.46 5.17
C LYS A 20 -6.40 -4.07 5.59
N LEU A 21 -7.37 -3.17 5.69
CA LEU A 21 -7.22 -1.85 6.29
C LEU A 21 -7.12 -1.97 7.82
N GLN A 22 -6.68 -0.90 8.47
CA GLN A 22 -6.55 -0.84 9.93
C GLN A 22 -7.90 -0.97 10.67
N ASP A 23 -9.00 -0.59 10.01
CA ASP A 23 -10.36 -0.72 10.52
C ASP A 23 -10.96 -2.13 10.30
N GLY A 24 -10.19 -3.04 9.70
CA GLY A 24 -10.60 -4.42 9.44
C GLY A 24 -11.30 -4.65 8.10
N ARG A 25 -11.61 -3.60 7.32
CA ARG A 25 -12.16 -3.73 5.97
C ARG A 25 -11.17 -4.40 5.01
N GLN A 26 -11.68 -5.14 4.03
CA GLN A 26 -10.88 -5.68 2.95
C GLN A 26 -10.50 -4.57 1.96
N LEU A 27 -9.41 -4.75 1.22
CA LEU A 27 -8.90 -3.73 0.30
C LEU A 27 -9.91 -3.35 -0.81
N TYR A 28 -10.70 -4.30 -1.30
CA TYR A 28 -11.70 -4.02 -2.34
C TYR A 28 -12.87 -3.15 -1.84
N GLU A 29 -13.11 -3.13 -0.52
CA GLU A 29 -14.14 -2.32 0.14
C GLU A 29 -13.71 -0.86 0.35
N ALA A 30 -12.42 -0.55 0.15
CA ALA A 30 -11.88 0.80 0.30
C ALA A 30 -12.06 1.64 -0.96
N GLN A 31 -12.14 2.95 -0.78
CA GLN A 31 -12.10 3.93 -1.86
C GLN A 31 -10.67 4.04 -2.41
N LEU A 32 -10.55 4.41 -3.69
CA LEU A 32 -9.24 4.53 -4.35
C LEU A 32 -8.29 5.46 -3.57
N GLY A 33 -8.79 6.60 -3.07
CA GLY A 33 -7.97 7.52 -2.29
C GLY A 33 -7.42 6.93 -0.99
N GLU A 34 -8.19 6.07 -0.31
CA GLU A 34 -7.73 5.37 0.90
C GLU A 34 -6.60 4.39 0.56
N LEU A 35 -6.76 3.65 -0.55
CA LEU A 35 -5.76 2.69 -1.03
C LEU A 35 -4.47 3.39 -1.46
N GLU A 36 -4.57 4.50 -2.18
CA GLU A 36 -3.42 5.29 -2.62
C GLU A 36 -2.65 5.88 -1.44
N GLN A 37 -3.37 6.43 -0.45
CA GLN A 37 -2.73 6.95 0.76
C GLN A 37 -1.97 5.85 1.50
N LEU A 38 -2.57 4.67 1.65
CA LEU A 38 -1.93 3.53 2.28
C LEU A 38 -0.69 3.06 1.50
N TYR A 39 -0.78 3.00 0.17
CA TYR A 39 0.33 2.63 -0.70
C TYR A 39 1.51 3.59 -0.58
N ILE A 40 1.25 4.91 -0.60
CA ILE A 40 2.29 5.94 -0.41
C ILE A 40 2.97 5.78 0.96
N GLN A 41 2.20 5.55 2.02
CA GLN A 41 2.75 5.33 3.36
C GLN A 41 3.70 4.11 3.41
N GLN A 42 3.35 3.02 2.74
CA GLN A 42 4.22 1.83 2.69
C GLN A 42 5.48 2.06 1.86
N GLN A 43 5.38 2.78 0.74
CA GLN A 43 6.54 3.15 -0.07
C GLN A 43 7.54 3.98 0.76
N VAL A 44 7.07 4.98 1.50
CA VAL A 44 7.92 5.79 2.39
C VAL A 44 8.53 4.94 3.50
N LYS A 45 7.77 4.02 4.10
CA LYS A 45 8.28 3.11 5.15
C LYS A 45 9.38 2.20 4.62
N GLN A 46 9.23 1.67 3.41
CA GLN A 46 10.24 0.81 2.78
C GLN A 46 11.49 1.58 2.39
N ALA A 47 11.34 2.75 1.77
CA ALA A 47 12.47 3.63 1.44
C ALA A 47 13.31 3.96 2.69
N ARG A 48 12.67 4.24 3.82
CA ARG A 48 13.37 4.48 5.10
C ARG A 48 14.13 3.25 5.63
N LYS A 49 13.62 2.04 5.42
CA LYS A 49 14.32 0.81 5.81
C LYS A 49 15.59 0.61 4.99
N VAL A 50 15.51 0.80 3.68
CA VAL A 50 16.65 0.66 2.76
C VAL A 50 17.78 1.63 3.13
N VAL A 51 17.44 2.89 3.44
CA VAL A 51 18.44 3.89 3.86
C VAL A 51 19.16 3.47 5.14
N MET A 52 18.48 2.84 6.10
CA MET A 52 19.13 2.38 7.34
C MET A 52 20.03 1.16 7.13
N GLU A 53 19.70 0.27 6.20
CA GLU A 53 20.50 -0.92 5.90
C GLU A 53 21.79 -0.60 5.13
N GLN A 54 21.80 0.44 4.29
CA GLN A 54 23.01 0.85 3.54
C GLN A 54 24.03 1.63 4.37
N VAL A 55 23.65 2.15 5.54
CA VAL A 55 24.52 2.95 6.43
C VAL A 55 25.18 2.09 7.52
N ARG A 56 24.95 0.78 7.51
CA ARG A 56 25.50 -0.19 8.49
C ARG A 56 26.71 -0.93 7.95
#